data_AF-A9A018-F1
#
_entry.id   AF-A9A018-F1
#
_cell.length_a   1.000
_cell.length_b   1.000
_cell.length_c   1.000
_cell.angle_alpha   90.00
_cell.angle_beta   90.00
_cell.angle_gamma   90.00
#
_symmetry.space_group_name_H-M   'P 1'
#
loop_
_entity.id
_entity.type
_entity.pdbx_description
1 polymer ?
#
loop_
_entity_poly.entity_id
_entity_poly.type
_entity_poly.pdbx_seq_one_letter_code
_entity_poly.pdbx_strand_id
1 'polypeptide(L)'
;MKISIIGFLFWIAAGVLFGFKMIAVLMERHMEIFTITQIVGNNDWVEQIPWPVVQEWALRLSETSLIFILLAVGAVFVVIGMFKKG
;
A
#
# COMPACT_ATOMS: atom_id res chain seq x y z
N MET A 1 -4.75 28.97 -1.54
CA MET A 1 -5.93 28.18 -1.10
C MET A 1 -5.62 27.62 0.28
N LYS A 2 -6.21 28.15 1.36
CA LYS A 2 -6.01 27.61 2.73
C LYS A 2 -6.83 26.33 2.83
N ILE A 3 -6.19 25.17 2.64
CA ILE A 3 -6.81 23.89 2.96
C ILE A 3 -7.23 23.98 4.43
N SER A 4 -8.54 24.03 4.67
CA SER A 4 -9.08 24.04 6.02
C SER A 4 -8.61 22.74 6.70
N ILE A 5 -7.95 22.85 7.84
CA ILE A 5 -7.46 21.71 8.63
C ILE A 5 -8.57 20.67 8.87
N ILE A 6 -9.81 21.15 9.00
CA ILE A 6 -11.01 20.33 9.12
C ILE A 6 -11.23 19.48 7.87
N GLY A 7 -11.10 20.07 6.67
CA GLY A 7 -11.23 19.35 5.40
C GLY A 7 -10.15 18.28 5.22
N PHE A 8 -8.93 18.54 5.72
CA PHE A 8 -7.85 17.55 5.70
C PHE A 8 -8.13 16.36 6.64
N LEU A 9 -8.65 16.63 7.84
CA LEU A 9 -9.06 15.58 8.79
C LEU A 9 -10.20 14.71 8.23
N PHE A 10 -11.21 15.32 7.62
CA PHE A 10 -12.29 14.58 6.95
C PHE A 10 -11.78 13.72 5.80
N TRP A 11 -10.80 14.21 5.05
CA TRP A 11 -10.20 13.46 3.94
C TRP A 11 -9.44 12.22 4.44
N ILE A 12 -8.64 12.35 5.50
CA ILE A 12 -7.96 11.21 6.13
C ILE A 12 -8.98 10.19 6.63
N ALA A 13 -10.02 10.65 7.36
CA ALA A 13 -11.06 9.77 7.87
C ALA A 13 -11.79 9.01 6.76
N ALA A 14 -12.11 9.68 5.64
CA ALA A 14 -12.71 9.06 4.47
C ALA A 14 -11.78 8.03 3.80
N GLY A 15 -10.47 8.34 3.71
CA GLY A 15 -9.46 7.42 3.19
C GLY A 15 -9.33 6.16 4.05
N VAL A 16 -9.33 6.30 5.37
CA VAL A 16 -9.30 5.18 6.33
C VAL A 16 -10.55 4.32 6.22
N LEU A 17 -11.75 4.93 6.21
CA LEU A 17 -13.01 4.21 6.02
C LEU A 17 -13.08 3.46 4.69
N PHE A 18 -12.56 4.06 3.61
CA PHE A 18 -12.45 3.41 2.32
C PHE A 18 -11.50 2.20 2.36
N GLY A 19 -10.33 2.36 3.01
CA GLY A 19 -9.38 1.26 3.22
C GLY A 19 -10.01 0.09 3.99
N PHE A 20 -10.72 0.37 5.09
CA PHE A 20 -11.44 -0.64 5.86
C PHE A 20 -12.52 -1.34 5.05
N LYS A 21 -13.31 -0.60 4.27
CA LYS A 21 -14.35 -1.18 3.41
C LYS A 21 -13.76 -2.10 2.34
N MET A 22 -12.65 -1.69 1.74
CA MET A 22 -11.92 -2.52 0.77
C MET A 22 -11.44 -3.81 1.44
N ILE A 23 -10.78 -3.74 2.60
CA ILE A 23 -10.33 -4.92 3.34
C ILE A 23 -11.50 -5.84 3.69
N ALA A 24 -12.63 -5.28 4.16
CA ALA A 24 -13.82 -6.05 4.49
C ALA A 24 -14.39 -6.79 3.27
N VAL A 25 -14.52 -6.13 2.11
CA VAL A 25 -14.96 -6.77 0.86
C VAL A 25 -13.98 -7.84 0.38
N LEU A 26 -12.68 -7.64 0.61
CA LEU A 26 -11.63 -8.59 0.21
C LEU A 26 -11.65 -9.83 1.11
N MET A 27 -11.92 -9.66 2.42
CA MET A 27 -12.16 -10.76 3.37
C MET A 27 -13.44 -11.53 3.04
N GLU A 28 -14.52 -10.83 2.71
CA GLU A 28 -15.82 -11.43 2.36
C GLU A 28 -15.75 -12.24 1.05
N ARG A 29 -14.82 -11.90 0.16
CA ARG A 29 -14.58 -12.62 -1.11
C ARG A 29 -13.59 -13.78 -1.01
N HIS A 30 -13.09 -14.12 0.18
CA HIS A 30 -12.08 -15.17 0.37
C HIS A 30 -10.87 -15.04 -0.58
N MET A 31 -10.48 -13.82 -0.96
CA MET A 31 -9.27 -13.67 -1.76
C MET A 31 -8.08 -13.91 -0.84
N GLU A 32 -7.37 -15.00 -1.10
CA GLU A 32 -6.09 -15.30 -0.45
C GLU A 32 -5.20 -14.06 -0.59
N ILE A 33 -4.83 -13.49 0.55
CA ILE A 33 -4.00 -12.30 0.59
C ILE A 33 -2.57 -12.75 0.27
N PHE A 34 -2.24 -12.78 -1.02
CA PHE A 34 -0.92 -13.22 -1.45
C PHE A 34 0.15 -12.19 -1.06
N THR A 35 1.26 -12.69 -0.51
CA THR A 35 2.53 -11.94 -0.42
C THR A 35 3.26 -12.02 -1.77
N ILE A 36 4.23 -11.14 -2.01
CA ILE A 36 5.04 -11.19 -3.25
C ILE A 36 5.78 -12.54 -3.32
N THR A 37 6.25 -13.04 -2.18
CA THR A 37 6.86 -14.36 -2.05
C THR A 37 5.93 -15.52 -2.42
N GLN A 38 4.64 -15.44 -2.10
CA GLN A 38 3.68 -16.48 -2.49
C GLN A 38 3.36 -16.48 -3.99
N ILE A 39 3.54 -15.34 -4.67
CA ILE A 39 3.34 -15.21 -6.12
C ILE A 39 4.60 -15.65 -6.88
N VAL A 40 5.78 -15.26 -6.38
CA VAL A 40 7.07 -15.53 -7.04
C VAL A 40 7.62 -16.91 -6.68
N GLY A 41 7.23 -17.48 -5.54
CA GLY A 41 7.61 -18.81 -5.09
C GLY A 41 8.98 -18.92 -4.41
N ASN A 42 9.82 -17.86 -4.44
CA ASN A 42 11.10 -17.78 -3.73
C ASN A 42 11.53 -16.32 -3.43
N ASN A 43 12.66 -16.18 -2.74
CA ASN A 43 13.32 -14.90 -2.44
C ASN A 43 14.64 -14.70 -3.20
N ASP A 44 14.98 -15.56 -4.17
CA ASP A 44 16.28 -15.58 -4.86
C ASP A 44 16.60 -14.25 -5.56
N TRP A 45 15.57 -13.51 -5.98
CA TRP A 45 15.70 -12.18 -6.57
C TRP A 45 16.09 -11.11 -5.54
N VAL A 46 15.72 -11.28 -4.26
CA VAL A 46 16.13 -10.42 -3.14
C VAL A 46 17.58 -10.68 -2.79
N GLU A 47 18.00 -11.95 -2.82
CA GLU A 47 19.37 -12.37 -2.51
C GLU A 47 20.43 -11.88 -3.51
N GLN A 48 20.00 -11.53 -4.73
CA GLN A 48 20.87 -10.94 -5.75
C GLN A 48 21.17 -9.45 -5.52
N ILE A 49 20.56 -8.81 -4.52
CA ILE A 49 20.75 -7.39 -4.23
C ILE A 49 22.09 -7.20 -3.46
N PRO A 50 23.08 -6.50 -4.03
CA PRO A 50 24.42 -6.38 -3.43
C PRO A 50 24.49 -5.42 -2.23
N TRP A 51 23.44 -4.65 -1.97
CA TRP A 51 23.35 -3.72 -0.84
C TRP A 51 22.50 -4.28 0.30
N PRO A 52 23.07 -4.56 1.49
CA PRO A 52 22.36 -5.17 2.60
C PRO A 52 21.12 -4.39 3.07
N VAL A 53 21.19 -3.06 3.04
CA VAL A 53 20.07 -2.20 3.46
C VAL A 53 18.90 -2.29 2.49
N VAL A 54 19.19 -2.36 1.19
CA VAL A 54 18.16 -2.49 0.14
C VAL A 54 17.58 -3.90 0.15
N GLN A 55 18.43 -4.89 0.41
CA GLN A 55 18.03 -6.28 0.57
C GLN A 55 17.05 -6.46 1.73
N GLU A 56 17.34 -5.90 2.91
CA GLU A 56 16.46 -5.99 4.08
C GLU A 56 15.11 -5.28 3.83
N TRP A 57 15.14 -4.14 3.14
CA TRP A 57 13.92 -3.46 2.70
C TRP A 57 13.11 -4.30 1.71
N ALA A 58 13.76 -4.89 0.71
CA ALA A 58 13.11 -5.73 -0.30
C ALA A 58 12.52 -7.01 0.31
N LEU A 59 13.18 -7.59 1.31
CA LEU A 59 12.67 -8.75 2.08
C LEU A 59 11.41 -8.39 2.87
N ARG A 60 11.44 -7.27 3.60
CA ARG A 60 10.25 -6.80 4.32
C ARG A 60 9.10 -6.48 3.36
N LEU A 61 9.42 -5.92 2.19
CA LEU A 61 8.43 -5.62 1.16
C LEU A 61 7.87 -6.89 0.53
N SER A 62 8.68 -7.93 0.36
CA SER A 62 8.25 -9.20 -0.25
C SER A 62 7.35 -10.03 0.65
N GLU A 63 7.55 -9.96 1.97
CA GLU A 63 6.73 -10.57 3.01
C GLU A 63 5.46 -9.75 3.33
N THR A 64 5.44 -8.47 2.95
CA THR A 64 4.25 -7.65 3.14
C THR A 64 3.16 -8.08 2.15
N SER A 65 1.92 -8.22 2.65
CA SER A 65 0.78 -8.53 1.83
C SER A 65 0.57 -7.49 0.72
N LEU A 66 0.36 -7.96 -0.51
CA LEU A 66 0.28 -7.12 -1.70
C LEU A 66 -0.86 -6.08 -1.62
N ILE A 67 -1.89 -6.40 -0.84
CA ILE A 67 -3.02 -5.51 -0.52
C ILE A 67 -2.59 -4.21 0.18
N PHE A 68 -1.63 -4.27 1.10
CA PHE A 68 -1.14 -3.11 1.83
C PHE A 68 -0.25 -2.25 0.93
N ILE A 69 0.54 -2.90 0.06
CA ILE A 69 1.35 -2.22 -0.95
C ILE A 69 0.45 -1.46 -1.93
N LEU A 70 -0.60 -2.12 -2.44
CA LEU A 70 -1.57 -1.49 -3.34
C LEU A 70 -2.33 -0.35 -2.68
N LEU A 71 -2.72 -0.49 -1.40
CA LEU A 71 -3.34 0.59 -0.64
C LEU A 71 -2.40 1.79 -0.47
N ALA A 72 -1.12 1.55 -0.15
CA ALA A 72 -0.13 2.62 -0.02
C ALA A 72 0.10 3.35 -1.36
N VAL A 73 0.26 2.59 -2.45
CA VAL A 73 0.41 3.15 -3.80
C VAL A 73 -0.84 3.95 -4.20
N GLY A 74 -2.04 3.40 -3.96
CA GLY A 74 -3.30 4.09 -4.20
C GLY A 74 -3.41 5.41 -3.42
N ALA A 75 -3.06 5.41 -2.13
CA ALA A 75 -3.05 6.61 -1.31
C ALA A 75 -2.10 7.69 -1.87
N VAL A 76 -0.89 7.31 -2.29
CA VAL A 76 0.07 8.22 -2.92
C VAL A 76 -0.49 8.83 -4.20
N PHE A 77 -1.12 8.04 -5.07
CA PHE A 77 -1.74 8.56 -6.29
C PHE A 77 -2.89 9.53 -6.01
N VAL A 78 -3.71 9.28 -4.99
CA VAL A 78 -4.79 10.21 -4.61
C VAL A 78 -4.19 11.54 -4.13
N VAL A 79 -3.17 11.50 -3.28
CA VAL A 79 -2.46 12.70 -2.82
C VAL A 79 -1.88 13.48 -4.00
N ILE A 80 -1.15 12.83 -4.90
CA ILE A 80 -0.59 13.45 -6.10
C ILE A 80 -1.70 14.06 -6.97
N GLY A 81 -2.80 13.34 -7.17
CA GLY A 81 -3.96 13.81 -7.94
C GLY A 81 -4.62 15.06 -7.34
N MET A 82 -4.65 15.17 -6.01
CA MET A 82 -5.14 16.38 -5.32
C MET A 82 -4.21 17.57 -5.55
N PHE A 83 -2.89 17.38 -5.52
CA PHE A 83 -1.92 18.45 -5.74
C PHE A 83 -1.76 18.85 -7.21
N LYS A 84 -2.02 17.95 -8.17
CA LYS A 84 -1.98 18.25 -9.60
C LYS A 84 -3.17 19.09 -10.09
N LYS A 85 -4.24 19.19 -9.28
CA LYS A 85 -5.45 19.98 -9.60
C LYS A 85 -5.35 21.46 -9.17
N GLY A 86 -4.14 21.96 -8.89
CA GLY A 86 -3.83 23.35 -8.56
C GLY A 86 -3.20 24.10 -9.72
#